data_AF-A0AAV0PV33-F1
#
_entry.id   AF-A0AAV0PV33-F1
#
_cell.length_a   1.000
_cell.length_b   1.000
_cell.length_c   1.000
_cell.angle_alpha   90.00
_cell.angle_beta   90.00
_cell.angle_gamma   90.00
#
_symmetry.space_group_name_H-M   'P 1'
#
loop_
_entity.id
_entity.type
_entity.pdbx_description
1 polymer ?
#
loop_
_entity_poly.entity_id
_entity_poly.type
_entity_poly.pdbx_seq_one_letter_code
_entity_poly.pdbx_strand_id
1 'polypeptide(L)'
;MAGLLGETDLVKLMSFSDDLVAVLKKQTSIDSLSQCLDESTALRTFSEAEFDEVHTQLQDYEKKIEECKQKTAKAKLEVCDDAEIGLLQKELEAELNEELINNQISGLERQRVSIDEQIQLRKKLDREELRAQKKLSMYASVTNIIPDLDNRSTISGHIVDRDKRMVEKFELDPTESTPFETCESIWKLINHR
;
A
#
# COMPACT_ATOMS: atom_id res chain seq x y z
N MET A 1 43.96 69.83 -93.81
CA MET A 1 42.90 68.95 -93.28
C MET A 1 43.40 68.27 -92.02
N ALA A 2 43.10 68.83 -90.83
CA ALA A 2 43.11 68.17 -89.50
C ALA A 2 43.05 69.20 -88.34
N GLY A 3 42.36 70.34 -88.51
CA GLY A 3 42.32 71.41 -87.50
C GLY A 3 40.95 71.65 -86.86
N LEU A 4 39.87 71.04 -87.36
CA LEU A 4 38.48 71.43 -87.03
C LEU A 4 37.59 70.28 -86.52
N LEU A 5 38.10 69.03 -86.50
CA LEU A 5 37.32 67.86 -86.10
C LEU A 5 37.36 67.56 -84.58
N GLY A 6 38.27 68.18 -83.82
CA GLY A 6 38.24 68.12 -82.36
C GLY A 6 37.35 69.19 -81.72
N GLU A 7 37.14 70.30 -82.43
CA GLU A 7 36.52 71.51 -81.88
C GLU A 7 35.00 71.37 -81.72
N THR A 8 34.33 70.66 -82.65
CA THR A 8 32.87 70.43 -82.59
C THR A 8 32.44 69.38 -81.58
N ASP A 9 33.24 68.34 -81.35
CA ASP A 9 33.02 67.36 -80.26
C ASP A 9 33.35 67.97 -78.89
N LEU A 10 34.37 68.83 -78.81
CA LEU A 10 34.65 69.60 -77.59
C LEU A 10 33.51 70.55 -77.25
N VAL A 11 32.93 71.22 -78.25
CA VAL A 11 31.79 72.13 -78.04
C VAL A 11 30.53 71.40 -77.59
N LYS A 12 30.25 70.19 -78.11
CA LYS A 12 29.15 69.35 -77.59
C LYS A 12 29.44 68.86 -76.17
N LEU A 13 30.66 68.41 -75.89
CA LEU A 13 31.04 68.00 -74.55
C LEU A 13 30.94 69.17 -73.56
N MET A 14 31.33 70.37 -73.98
CA MET A 14 31.15 71.60 -73.22
C MET A 14 29.68 71.94 -73.05
N SER A 15 28.82 71.76 -74.07
CA SER A 15 27.38 72.00 -73.92
C SER A 15 26.72 70.99 -72.97
N PHE A 16 27.09 69.71 -73.04
CA PHE A 16 26.61 68.70 -72.08
C PHE A 16 27.10 68.97 -70.67
N SER A 17 28.35 69.45 -70.52
CA SER A 17 28.89 69.92 -69.25
C SER A 17 28.11 71.12 -68.73
N ASP A 18 27.80 72.11 -69.58
CA ASP A 18 27.04 73.30 -69.21
C ASP A 18 25.59 72.95 -68.83
N ASP A 19 24.96 72.01 -69.55
CA ASP A 19 23.63 71.49 -69.23
C ASP A 19 23.63 70.75 -67.90
N LEU A 20 24.65 69.92 -67.65
CA LEU A 20 24.81 69.23 -66.37
C LEU A 20 25.03 70.23 -65.23
N VAL A 21 25.87 71.24 -65.43
CA VAL A 21 26.09 72.33 -64.47
C VAL A 21 24.80 73.12 -64.24
N ALA A 22 24.01 73.38 -65.29
CA ALA A 22 22.74 74.10 -65.20
C ALA A 22 21.67 73.27 -64.45
N VAL A 23 21.64 71.96 -64.64
CA VAL A 23 20.75 71.04 -63.90
C VAL A 23 21.19 70.93 -62.44
N LEU A 24 22.49 70.76 -62.18
CA LEU A 24 23.03 70.66 -60.81
C LEU A 24 22.93 71.99 -60.05
N LYS A 25 22.99 73.14 -60.73
CA LYS A 25 22.78 74.46 -60.11
C LYS A 25 21.31 74.77 -59.79
N LYS A 26 20.35 73.99 -60.30
CA LYS A 26 18.94 74.16 -59.91
C LYS A 26 18.79 73.68 -58.47
N GLN A 27 18.46 74.61 -57.57
CA GLN A 27 18.21 74.32 -56.16
C GLN A 27 17.24 73.15 -55.97
N THR A 28 16.18 73.07 -56.78
CA THR A 28 15.19 71.98 -56.75
C THR A 28 15.77 70.59 -56.99
N SER A 29 16.82 70.48 -57.81
CA SER A 29 17.49 69.20 -58.10
C SER A 29 18.43 68.79 -56.96
N ILE A 30 19.10 69.76 -56.32
CA ILE A 30 19.88 69.53 -55.10
C ILE A 30 18.96 69.09 -53.95
N ASP A 31 17.81 69.76 -53.79
CA ASP A 31 16.84 69.44 -52.74
C ASP A 31 16.27 68.02 -52.92
N SER A 32 15.97 67.62 -54.17
CA SER A 32 15.49 66.27 -54.49
C SER A 32 16.55 65.19 -54.23
N LEU A 33 17.82 65.47 -54.52
CA LEU A 33 18.93 64.56 -54.23
C LEU A 33 19.21 64.44 -52.73
N SER A 34 19.13 65.55 -51.98
CA SER A 34 19.23 65.55 -50.52
C SER A 34 18.11 64.72 -49.90
N GLN A 35 16.87 64.92 -50.36
CA GLN A 35 15.72 64.15 -49.90
C GLN A 35 15.89 62.65 -50.19
N CYS A 36 16.34 62.28 -51.39
CA CYS A 36 16.62 60.89 -51.75
C CYS A 36 17.72 60.27 -50.88
N LEU A 37 18.75 61.05 -50.53
CA LEU A 37 19.81 60.62 -49.61
C LEU A 37 19.26 60.41 -48.20
N ASP A 38 18.45 61.35 -47.69
CA ASP A 38 17.82 61.26 -46.38
C ASP A 38 16.90 60.03 -46.30
N GLU A 39 16.05 59.80 -47.31
CA GLU A 39 15.18 58.63 -47.43
C GLU A 39 15.99 57.32 -47.47
N SER A 40 17.09 57.28 -48.24
CA SER A 40 17.97 56.11 -48.29
C SER A 40 18.67 55.85 -46.95
N THR A 41 19.11 56.90 -46.26
CA THR A 41 19.73 56.76 -44.94
C THR A 41 18.72 56.28 -43.90
N ALA A 42 17.49 56.81 -43.92
CA ALA A 42 16.41 56.39 -43.04
C ALA A 42 16.04 54.90 -43.29
N LEU A 43 15.90 54.49 -44.55
CA LEU A 43 15.62 53.11 -44.92
C LEU A 43 16.72 52.16 -44.45
N ARG A 44 17.99 52.56 -44.59
CA ARG A 44 19.13 51.78 -44.09
C ARG A 44 19.09 51.64 -42.58
N THR A 45 18.90 52.73 -41.83
CA THR A 45 18.82 52.65 -40.36
C THR A 45 17.64 51.83 -39.88
N PHE A 46 16.51 51.89 -40.60
CA PHE A 46 15.35 51.06 -40.32
C PHE A 46 15.65 49.58 -40.56
N SER A 47 16.26 49.25 -41.71
CA SER A 47 16.66 47.88 -42.03
C SER A 47 17.71 47.31 -41.06
N GLU A 48 18.65 48.14 -40.59
CA GLU A 48 19.62 47.74 -39.56
C GLU A 48 18.93 47.44 -38.23
N ALA A 49 17.99 48.30 -37.81
CA ALA A 49 17.22 48.08 -36.59
C ALA A 49 16.35 46.81 -36.65
N GLU A 50 15.65 46.57 -37.78
CA GLU A 50 14.89 45.34 -37.98
C GLU A 50 15.79 44.10 -37.97
N PHE A 51 16.98 44.17 -38.58
CA PHE A 51 17.95 43.09 -38.56
C PHE A 51 18.42 42.78 -37.13
N ASP A 52 18.78 43.79 -36.35
CA ASP A 52 19.22 43.64 -34.96
C ASP A 52 18.10 43.08 -34.07
N GLU A 53 16.86 43.50 -34.29
CA GLU A 53 15.69 42.97 -33.59
C GLU A 53 15.50 41.48 -33.90
N VAL A 54 15.47 41.11 -35.18
CA VAL A 54 15.32 39.70 -35.61
C VAL A 54 16.47 38.85 -35.11
N HIS A 55 17.70 39.36 -35.17
CA HIS A 55 18.88 38.67 -34.66
C HIS A 55 18.79 38.42 -33.15
N THR A 56 18.34 39.42 -32.38
CA THR A 56 18.14 39.28 -30.92
C THR A 56 17.05 38.25 -30.60
N GLN A 57 15.95 38.26 -31.35
CA GLN A 57 14.87 37.26 -31.20
C GLN A 57 15.37 35.85 -31.52
N LEU A 58 16.16 35.69 -32.60
CA LEU A 58 16.76 34.40 -32.96
C LEU A 58 17.64 33.85 -31.84
N GLN A 59 18.51 34.68 -31.26
CA GLN A 59 19.35 34.27 -30.13
C GLN A 59 18.53 33.84 -28.90
N ASP A 60 17.42 34.54 -28.60
CA ASP A 60 16.55 34.17 -27.49
C ASP A 60 15.83 32.83 -27.74
N TYR A 61 15.37 32.58 -28.98
CA TYR A 61 14.79 31.30 -29.36
C TYR A 61 15.82 30.16 -29.30
N GLU A 62 17.04 30.37 -29.77
CA GLU A 62 18.13 29.39 -29.67
C GLU A 62 18.39 29.00 -28.21
N LYS A 63 18.46 29.99 -27.31
CA LYS A 63 18.62 29.76 -25.88
C LYS A 63 17.46 28.96 -25.29
N LYS A 64 16.21 29.32 -25.60
CA LYS A 64 15.02 28.59 -25.16
C LYS A 64 15.01 27.14 -25.65
N ILE A 65 15.42 26.91 -26.89
CA ILE A 65 15.54 25.57 -27.47
C ILE A 65 16.57 24.75 -26.67
N GLU A 66 17.71 25.32 -26.35
CA GLU A 66 18.76 24.62 -25.59
C GLU A 66 18.31 24.29 -24.16
N GLU A 67 17.65 25.23 -23.48
CA GLU A 67 17.04 24.98 -22.15
C GLU A 67 16.00 23.84 -22.21
N CYS A 68 15.16 23.81 -23.24
CA CYS A 68 14.19 22.74 -23.44
C CYS A 68 14.85 21.37 -23.69
N LYS A 69 15.93 21.32 -24.47
CA LYS A 69 16.72 20.10 -24.68
C LYS A 69 17.31 19.59 -23.38
N GLN A 70 17.93 20.46 -22.59
CA GLN A 70 18.50 20.10 -21.29
C GLN A 70 17.44 19.58 -20.32
N LYS A 71 16.29 20.26 -20.21
CA LYS A 71 15.16 19.80 -19.38
C LYS A 71 14.68 18.43 -19.82
N THR A 72 14.57 18.19 -21.13
CA THR A 72 14.16 16.89 -21.68
C THR A 72 15.18 15.80 -21.38
N ALA A 73 16.48 16.08 -21.49
CA ALA A 73 17.54 15.12 -21.17
C ALA A 73 17.56 14.78 -19.68
N LYS A 74 17.42 15.78 -18.81
CA LYS A 74 17.34 15.58 -17.36
C LYS A 74 16.11 14.74 -16.98
N ALA A 75 14.94 15.06 -17.52
CA ALA A 75 13.72 14.30 -17.26
C ALA A 75 13.86 12.83 -17.68
N LYS A 76 14.55 12.53 -18.79
CA LYS A 76 14.82 11.16 -19.23
C LYS A 76 15.75 10.38 -18.28
N LEU A 77 16.68 11.06 -17.61
CA LEU A 77 17.59 10.44 -16.63
C LEU A 77 16.95 10.27 -15.26
N GLU A 78 15.97 11.10 -14.90
CA GLU A 78 15.27 11.07 -13.61
C GLU A 78 14.13 10.04 -13.58
N VAL A 79 13.65 9.60 -14.73
CA VAL A 79 12.73 8.46 -14.84
C VAL A 79 13.48 7.20 -14.42
N CYS A 80 13.06 6.59 -13.30
CA CYS A 80 13.53 5.25 -12.91
C CYS A 80 13.29 4.27 -14.05
N ASP A 81 14.25 3.39 -14.28
CA ASP A 81 14.11 2.36 -15.31
C ASP A 81 12.87 1.50 -15.00
N ASP A 82 12.08 1.18 -16.03
CA ASP A 82 10.89 0.34 -15.91
C ASP A 82 11.20 -1.02 -15.25
N ALA A 83 12.46 -1.48 -15.41
CA ALA A 83 13.00 -2.65 -14.74
C ALA A 83 13.12 -2.50 -13.21
N GLU A 84 13.56 -1.33 -12.71
CA GLU A 84 13.67 -1.04 -11.27
C GLU A 84 12.28 -0.98 -10.62
N ILE A 85 11.33 -0.33 -11.29
CA ILE A 85 9.92 -0.29 -10.86
C ILE A 85 9.36 -1.73 -10.77
N GLY A 86 9.63 -2.56 -11.78
CA GLY A 86 9.21 -3.96 -11.79
C GLY A 86 9.84 -4.81 -10.68
N LEU A 87 11.10 -4.53 -10.29
CA LEU A 87 11.75 -5.20 -9.16
C LEU A 87 11.10 -4.80 -7.84
N LEU A 88 10.90 -3.50 -7.61
CA LEU A 88 10.26 -3.00 -6.39
C LEU A 88 8.82 -3.52 -6.23
N GLN A 89 8.07 -3.64 -7.33
CA GLN A 89 6.73 -4.24 -7.31
C GLN A 89 6.75 -5.71 -6.88
N LYS A 90 7.70 -6.49 -7.41
CA LYS A 90 7.85 -7.91 -7.04
C LYS A 90 8.29 -8.08 -5.58
N GLU A 91 9.19 -7.23 -5.10
CA GLU A 91 9.64 -7.26 -3.71
C GLU A 91 8.48 -6.92 -2.77
N LEU A 92 7.69 -5.89 -3.09
CA LEU A 92 6.49 -5.54 -2.33
C LEU A 92 5.45 -6.68 -2.30
N GLU A 93 5.24 -7.35 -3.43
CA GLU A 93 4.31 -8.49 -3.51
C GLU A 93 4.81 -9.70 -2.69
N ALA A 94 6.12 -9.94 -2.69
CA ALA A 94 6.73 -10.98 -1.86
C ALA A 94 6.56 -10.68 -0.37
N GLU A 95 6.83 -9.45 0.06
CA GLU A 95 6.70 -9.02 1.45
C GLU A 95 5.24 -9.14 1.95
N LEU A 96 4.27 -8.70 1.14
CA LEU A 96 2.85 -8.82 1.47
C LEU A 96 2.41 -10.28 1.62
N ASN A 97 2.91 -11.16 0.74
CA ASN A 97 2.64 -12.59 0.84
C ASN A 97 3.28 -13.22 2.09
N GLU A 98 4.48 -12.81 2.45
CA GLU A 98 5.14 -13.26 3.67
C GLU A 98 4.34 -12.82 4.92
N GLU A 99 3.88 -11.58 4.96
CA GLU A 99 3.04 -11.08 6.06
C GLU A 99 1.72 -11.86 6.17
N LEU A 100 1.08 -12.18 5.05
CA LEU A 100 -0.14 -13.00 5.02
C LEU A 100 0.11 -14.40 5.60
N ILE A 101 1.18 -15.06 5.18
CA ILE A 101 1.57 -16.38 5.68
C ILE A 101 1.85 -16.32 7.18
N ASN A 102 2.60 -15.31 7.64
CA ASN A 102 2.91 -15.12 9.06
C ASN A 102 1.65 -14.93 9.90
N ASN A 103 0.68 -14.13 9.41
CA ASN A 103 -0.60 -13.94 10.07
C ASN A 103 -1.38 -15.26 10.19
N GLN A 104 -1.44 -16.06 9.12
CA GLN A 104 -2.08 -17.38 9.14
C GLN A 104 -1.41 -18.35 10.11
N ILE A 105 -0.08 -18.43 10.11
CA ILE A 105 0.70 -19.25 11.04
C ILE A 105 0.38 -18.85 12.47
N SER A 106 0.40 -17.55 12.79
CA SER A 106 0.11 -17.06 14.13
C SER A 106 -1.32 -17.40 14.60
N GLY A 107 -2.29 -17.39 13.68
CA GLY A 107 -3.67 -17.79 13.95
C GLY A 107 -3.81 -19.27 14.24
N LEU A 108 -3.18 -20.11 13.42
CA LEU A 108 -3.12 -21.56 13.63
C LEU A 108 -2.42 -21.92 14.94
N GLU A 109 -1.39 -21.15 15.31
CA GLU A 109 -0.65 -21.40 16.55
C GLU A 109 -1.49 -21.12 17.80
N ARG A 110 -2.29 -20.05 17.78
CA ARG A 110 -3.29 -19.79 18.84
C ARG A 110 -4.33 -20.91 18.92
N GLN A 111 -4.81 -21.41 17.78
CA GLN A 111 -5.75 -22.54 17.76
C GLN A 111 -5.13 -23.80 18.33
N ARG A 112 -3.88 -24.13 17.97
CA ARG A 112 -3.13 -25.26 18.50
C ARG A 112 -3.06 -25.21 20.03
N VAL A 113 -2.66 -24.06 20.58
CA VAL A 113 -2.59 -23.84 22.03
C VAL A 113 -3.95 -24.05 22.71
N SER A 114 -5.02 -23.49 22.16
CA SER A 114 -6.37 -23.65 22.73
C SER A 114 -6.82 -25.12 22.72
N ILE A 115 -6.52 -25.87 21.66
CA ILE A 115 -6.84 -27.30 21.56
C ILE A 115 -6.04 -28.10 22.60
N ASP A 116 -4.74 -27.81 22.73
CA ASP A 116 -3.88 -28.49 23.71
C ASP A 116 -4.38 -28.27 25.15
N GLU A 117 -4.80 -27.05 25.49
CA GLU A 117 -5.40 -26.74 26.80
C GLU A 117 -6.67 -27.56 27.06
N GLN A 118 -7.57 -27.66 26.06
CA GLN A 118 -8.78 -28.48 26.17
C GLN A 118 -8.47 -29.96 26.35
N ILE A 119 -7.47 -30.48 25.63
CA ILE A 119 -7.01 -31.87 25.76
C ILE A 119 -6.51 -32.12 27.18
N GLN A 120 -5.71 -31.22 27.75
CA GLN A 120 -5.21 -31.38 29.12
C GLN A 120 -6.33 -31.30 30.16
N LEU A 121 -7.27 -30.38 29.99
CA LEU A 121 -8.42 -30.27 30.87
C LEU A 121 -9.26 -31.55 30.85
N ARG A 122 -9.55 -32.10 29.66
CA ARG A 122 -10.30 -33.35 29.51
C ARG A 122 -9.56 -34.52 30.15
N LYS A 123 -8.25 -34.65 29.93
CA LYS A 123 -7.42 -35.68 30.60
C LYS A 123 -7.49 -35.61 32.12
N LYS A 124 -7.57 -34.40 32.69
CA LYS A 124 -7.71 -34.22 34.14
C LYS A 124 -9.08 -34.67 34.62
N LEU A 125 -10.15 -34.26 33.92
CA LEU A 125 -11.52 -34.69 34.22
C LEU A 125 -11.67 -36.20 34.13
N ASP A 126 -11.15 -36.85 33.08
CA ASP A 126 -11.21 -38.30 32.92
C ASP A 126 -10.52 -39.04 34.08
N ARG A 127 -9.41 -38.49 34.60
CA ARG A 127 -8.71 -39.06 35.77
C ARG A 127 -9.54 -38.91 37.05
N GLU A 128 -10.19 -37.77 37.23
CA GLU A 128 -11.05 -37.50 38.39
C GLU A 128 -12.31 -38.38 38.35
N GLU A 129 -12.93 -38.51 37.19
CA GLU A 129 -14.06 -39.42 36.91
C GLU A 129 -13.67 -40.87 37.25
N LEU A 130 -12.55 -41.35 36.72
CA LEU A 130 -12.06 -42.71 36.99
C LEU A 130 -11.79 -42.93 38.48
N ARG A 131 -11.27 -41.90 39.17
CA ARG A 131 -11.02 -41.96 40.62
C ARG A 131 -12.33 -42.03 41.41
N ALA A 132 -13.33 -41.23 41.03
CA ALA A 132 -14.66 -41.27 41.63
C ALA A 132 -15.33 -42.62 41.41
N GLN A 133 -15.29 -43.14 40.17
CA GLN A 133 -15.84 -44.46 39.82
C GLN A 133 -15.17 -45.58 40.63
N LYS A 134 -13.83 -45.59 40.73
CA LYS A 134 -13.11 -46.59 41.54
C LYS A 134 -13.50 -46.52 43.01
N LYS A 135 -13.66 -45.32 43.56
CA LYS A 135 -14.10 -45.12 44.95
C LYS A 135 -15.51 -45.66 45.17
N LEU A 136 -16.45 -45.38 44.26
CA LEU A 136 -17.80 -45.92 44.30
C LEU A 136 -17.82 -47.44 44.16
N SER A 137 -17.02 -48.00 43.24
CA SER A 137 -16.89 -49.45 43.06
C SER A 137 -16.34 -50.13 44.33
N MET A 138 -15.37 -49.50 45.00
CA MET A 138 -14.86 -49.99 46.28
C MET A 138 -15.96 -50.02 47.34
N TYR A 139 -16.75 -48.95 47.48
CA TYR A 139 -17.88 -48.94 48.41
C TYR A 139 -18.91 -50.01 48.09
N ALA A 140 -19.34 -50.11 46.83
CA ALA A 140 -20.28 -51.12 46.39
C ALA A 140 -19.77 -52.55 46.64
N SER A 141 -18.45 -52.80 46.53
CA SER A 141 -17.88 -54.11 46.80
C SER A 141 -17.89 -54.52 48.27
N VAL A 142 -17.83 -53.54 49.18
CA VAL A 142 -17.82 -53.79 50.63
C VAL A 142 -19.24 -53.86 51.17
N THR A 143 -20.13 -52.96 50.72
CA THR A 143 -21.48 -52.85 51.27
C THR A 143 -22.50 -53.67 50.50
N ASN A 144 -22.24 -53.98 49.22
CA ASN A 144 -23.21 -54.51 48.27
C ASN A 144 -24.51 -53.69 48.18
N ILE A 145 -24.41 -52.38 48.44
CA ILE A 145 -25.54 -51.45 48.39
C ILE A 145 -25.55 -50.72 47.04
N ILE A 146 -26.74 -50.62 46.45
CA ILE A 146 -27.07 -49.72 45.35
C ILE A 146 -28.00 -48.63 45.94
N PRO A 147 -27.48 -47.42 46.21
CA PRO A 147 -28.30 -46.35 46.74
C PRO A 147 -29.32 -45.86 45.70
N ASP A 148 -30.51 -45.50 46.16
CA ASP A 148 -31.46 -44.74 45.36
C ASP A 148 -31.04 -43.27 45.36
N LEU A 149 -30.99 -42.65 44.18
CA LEU A 149 -30.56 -41.26 43.99
C LEU A 149 -31.72 -40.32 43.67
N ASP A 150 -32.92 -40.85 43.43
CA ASP A 150 -34.08 -40.08 43.02
C ASP A 150 -34.73 -39.35 44.20
N ASN A 151 -34.72 -39.96 45.39
CA ASN A 151 -35.26 -39.37 46.60
C ASN A 151 -34.16 -38.78 47.50
N ARG A 152 -34.19 -37.45 47.69
CA ARG A 152 -33.20 -36.74 48.53
C ARG A 152 -33.62 -36.60 50.00
N SER A 153 -34.86 -36.96 50.32
CA SER A 153 -35.43 -36.79 51.66
C SER A 153 -35.17 -37.97 52.58
N THR A 154 -35.04 -39.19 52.02
CA THR A 154 -34.79 -40.42 52.77
C THR A 154 -33.53 -41.12 52.25
N ILE A 155 -32.80 -41.79 53.14
CA ILE A 155 -31.67 -42.64 52.77
C ILE A 155 -32.24 -44.00 52.41
N SER A 156 -32.35 -44.27 51.11
CA SER A 156 -32.95 -45.49 50.60
C SER A 156 -32.06 -46.16 49.55
N GLY A 157 -32.32 -47.44 49.29
CA GLY A 157 -31.56 -48.20 48.32
C GLY A 157 -31.84 -49.69 48.40
N HIS A 158 -31.02 -50.46 47.69
CA HIS A 158 -31.12 -51.90 47.59
C HIS A 158 -29.81 -52.56 48.05
N ILE A 159 -29.90 -53.61 48.87
CA ILE A 159 -28.78 -54.46 49.25
C ILE A 159 -28.81 -55.73 48.40
N VAL A 160 -27.75 -56.02 47.66
CA VAL A 160 -27.70 -57.10 46.64
C VAL A 160 -26.85 -58.28 47.13
N ASP A 161 -27.46 -59.44 47.33
CA ASP A 161 -26.76 -60.68 47.70
C ASP A 161 -26.51 -61.49 46.43
N ARG A 162 -25.25 -61.59 46.02
CA ARG A 162 -24.89 -62.32 44.80
C ARG A 162 -24.93 -63.84 44.99
N ASP A 163 -24.64 -64.32 46.18
CA ASP A 163 -24.57 -65.75 46.49
C ASP A 163 -25.98 -66.32 46.64
N LYS A 164 -26.86 -65.58 47.33
CA LYS A 164 -28.26 -65.96 47.53
C LYS A 164 -29.20 -65.46 46.43
N ARG A 165 -28.69 -64.68 45.47
CA ARG A 165 -29.48 -63.98 44.41
C ARG A 165 -30.68 -63.22 44.97
N MET A 166 -30.48 -62.51 46.09
CA MET A 166 -31.54 -61.74 46.75
C MET A 166 -31.28 -60.24 46.67
N VAL A 167 -32.35 -59.45 46.59
CA VAL A 167 -32.29 -57.98 46.60
C VAL A 167 -33.28 -57.48 47.63
N GLU A 168 -32.79 -56.81 48.67
CA GLU A 168 -33.61 -56.28 49.75
C GLU A 168 -33.61 -54.75 49.70
N LYS A 169 -34.79 -54.13 49.77
CA LYS A 169 -34.94 -52.67 49.79
C LYS A 169 -34.88 -52.18 51.24
N PHE A 170 -34.17 -51.07 51.48
CA PHE A 170 -34.19 -50.35 52.74
C PHE A 170 -34.54 -48.88 52.53
N GLU A 171 -35.10 -48.27 53.58
CA GLU A 171 -35.42 -46.85 53.65
C GLU A 171 -35.26 -46.38 55.09
N LEU A 172 -34.52 -45.29 55.28
CA LEU A 172 -34.20 -44.72 56.58
C LEU A 172 -34.43 -43.21 56.52
N ASP A 173 -35.12 -42.66 57.51
CA ASP A 173 -35.31 -41.21 57.62
C ASP A 173 -34.13 -40.57 58.38
N PRO A 174 -33.36 -39.67 57.75
CA PRO A 174 -32.25 -38.98 58.40
C PRO A 174 -32.68 -37.97 59.48
N THR A 175 -33.98 -37.65 59.60
CA THR A 175 -34.50 -36.76 60.65
C THR A 175 -34.86 -37.48 61.95
N GLU A 176 -35.07 -38.80 61.89
CA GLU A 176 -35.48 -39.62 63.03
C GLU A 176 -34.29 -40.17 63.84
N SER A 177 -33.08 -40.17 63.27
CA SER A 177 -31.89 -40.77 63.87
C SER A 177 -30.64 -39.92 63.68
N THR A 178 -29.67 -40.02 64.60
CA THR A 178 -28.38 -39.36 64.42
C THR A 178 -27.58 -40.03 63.30
N PRO A 179 -26.66 -39.32 62.61
CA PRO A 179 -25.84 -39.91 61.55
C PRO A 179 -25.08 -41.18 61.99
N PHE A 180 -24.70 -41.27 63.26
CA PHE A 180 -24.04 -42.44 63.83
C PHE A 180 -24.99 -43.64 63.93
N GLU A 181 -26.20 -43.44 64.48
CA GLU A 181 -27.23 -44.48 64.60
C GLU A 181 -27.71 -44.96 63.22
N THR A 182 -27.83 -44.05 62.25
CA THR A 182 -28.14 -44.41 60.86
C THR A 182 -27.04 -45.30 60.26
N CYS A 183 -25.77 -44.93 60.45
CA CYS A 183 -24.64 -45.73 59.98
C CYS A 183 -24.60 -47.11 60.65
N GLU A 184 -24.81 -47.18 61.97
CA GLU A 184 -24.84 -48.43 62.72
C GLU A 184 -25.98 -49.34 62.23
N SER A 185 -27.15 -48.76 61.96
CA SER A 185 -28.31 -49.49 61.43
C SER A 185 -28.01 -50.08 60.05
N ILE A 186 -27.40 -49.30 59.15
CA ILE A 186 -26.97 -49.79 57.82
C ILE A 186 -25.93 -50.92 57.95
N TRP A 187 -24.95 -50.78 58.83
CA TRP A 187 -23.94 -51.83 59.06
C TRP A 187 -24.53 -53.11 59.63
N LYS A 188 -25.53 -53.02 60.51
CA LYS A 188 -26.28 -54.19 60.99
C LYS A 188 -26.98 -54.90 59.83
N LEU A 189 -27.63 -54.16 58.92
CA LEU A 189 -28.27 -54.75 57.73
C LEU A 189 -27.27 -55.45 56.80
N ILE A 190 -26.07 -54.89 56.63
CA ILE A 190 -25.01 -55.50 55.80
C ILE A 190 -24.46 -56.79 56.46
N ASN A 191 -24.20 -56.75 57.77
CA ASN A 191 -23.56 -57.85 58.51
C ASN A 191 -24.53 -58.97 58.92
N HIS A 192 -25.84 -58.77 58.83
CA HIS A 192 -26.85 -59.80 59.10
C HIS A 192 -27.00 -60.83 57.96
N ARG A 193 -26.07 -60.87 57.00
CA ARG A 193 -26.02 -61.82 55.88
C ARG A 193 -25.28 -63.12 56.16
#